data_AF-A0A812AL45-F1
#
_entry.id   AF-A0A812AL45-F1
#
_cell.length_a   1.000
_cell.length_b   1.000
_cell.length_c   1.000
_cell.angle_alpha   90.00
_cell.angle_beta   90.00
_cell.angle_gamma   90.00
#
_symmetry.space_group_name_H-M   'P 1'
#
loop_
_entity.id
_entity.type
_entity.pdbx_description
1 polymer ?
#
loop_
_entity_poly.entity_id
_entity_poly.type
_entity_poly.pdbx_seq_one_letter_code
_entity_poly.pdbx_strand_id
1 'polypeptide(L)'
;MTIVACILLQGISAFVCTQVTNVYLFLFIRVLMAIGGAGSFGTLLVFVTEITSMKYRSRPTMATQLAFSCALLFISLIAYFIRDWKMLIIIISGPSIPLALLTMWLAPESPRWLMSVKREKQAGKILNKMAEINKTNFRYEPEYEIELSNSNDRNVKIWKIFTVRDLLKRTLIMMFAWVTVIFVYYGLTLNLGVLAGNVYLNLFLNSLFEISVILFAVFFVDRFGRRKLTLSFMVASGITGILTLFPYLYASKDQYWIITALTTFSRMCIAGAISVICLYTCELYPTCIRNSSVGILAGFARFGGVLSPYIMNLSTLAPGRVGKSLPLMLMGITCFVSGILLIFLPETTNKPMQDTLDEVTNNKHTNNSACKEGEMDETVELNAVA
;
A
#
# COMPACT_ATOMS: atom_id res chain seq x y z
N MET A 1 21.21 1.92 -1.03
CA MET A 1 21.71 1.26 -2.28
C MET A 1 20.67 0.42 -3.06
N THR A 2 19.82 -0.37 -2.39
CA THR A 2 18.88 -1.30 -3.06
C THR A 2 17.89 -0.62 -4.02
N ILE A 3 17.35 0.55 -3.64
CA ILE A 3 16.43 1.33 -4.49
C ILE A 3 17.08 1.67 -5.83
N VAL A 4 18.34 2.12 -5.81
CA VAL A 4 19.11 2.52 -7.01
C VAL A 4 19.28 1.32 -7.95
N ALA A 5 19.68 0.16 -7.41
CA ALA A 5 19.82 -1.07 -8.20
C ALA A 5 18.50 -1.50 -8.87
N CYS A 6 17.39 -1.42 -8.14
CA CYS A 6 16.06 -1.73 -8.67
C CYS A 6 15.61 -0.77 -9.78
N ILE A 7 15.86 0.54 -9.61
CA ILE A 7 15.52 1.56 -10.63
C ILE A 7 16.36 1.35 -11.89
N LEU A 8 17.66 1.08 -11.75
CA LEU A 8 18.54 0.78 -12.89
C LEU A 8 18.10 -0.49 -13.62
N LEU A 9 17.82 -1.56 -12.88
CA LEU A 9 17.31 -2.81 -13.46
C LEU A 9 16.02 -2.56 -14.26
N GLN A 10 15.09 -1.77 -13.71
CA GLN A 10 13.84 -1.41 -14.39
C GLN A 10 14.09 -0.61 -15.67
N GLY A 11 14.89 0.47 -15.60
CA GLY A 11 15.15 1.35 -16.74
C GLY A 11 15.89 0.65 -17.88
N ILE A 12 16.95 -0.10 -17.56
CA ILE A 12 17.71 -0.87 -18.55
C ILE A 12 16.82 -1.95 -19.19
N SER A 13 16.09 -2.71 -18.38
CA SER A 13 15.18 -3.74 -18.89
C SER A 13 14.09 -3.14 -19.79
N ALA A 14 13.57 -1.96 -19.46
CA ALA A 14 12.57 -1.28 -20.28
C ALA A 14 13.10 -0.90 -21.66
N PHE A 15 14.33 -0.39 -21.74
CA PHE A 15 14.97 -0.07 -23.01
C PHE A 15 15.17 -1.32 -23.86
N VAL A 16 15.75 -2.39 -23.27
CA VAL A 16 15.96 -3.67 -23.96
C VAL A 16 14.62 -4.25 -24.46
N CYS A 17 13.56 -4.15 -23.66
CA CYS A 17 12.22 -4.63 -24.01
C CYS A 17 11.71 -4.09 -25.36
N THR A 18 12.04 -2.85 -25.71
CA THR A 18 11.60 -2.23 -26.98
C THR A 18 12.30 -2.76 -28.23
N GLN A 19 13.49 -3.34 -28.05
CA GLN A 19 14.35 -3.86 -29.13
C GLN A 19 14.09 -5.34 -29.41
N VAL A 20 13.44 -6.04 -28.49
CA VAL A 20 13.22 -7.49 -28.60
C VAL A 20 12.06 -7.82 -29.53
N THR A 21 12.31 -8.76 -30.44
CA THR A 21 11.31 -9.33 -31.36
C THR A 21 10.87 -10.75 -30.95
N ASN A 22 11.68 -11.47 -30.18
CA ASN A 22 11.35 -12.81 -29.67
C ASN A 22 10.42 -12.73 -28.45
N VAL A 23 9.26 -13.40 -28.50
CA VAL A 23 8.24 -13.36 -27.44
C VAL A 23 8.75 -13.92 -26.11
N TYR A 24 9.53 -15.00 -26.10
CA TYR A 24 10.06 -15.58 -24.86
C TYR A 24 11.06 -14.63 -24.17
N LEU A 25 11.93 -14.01 -24.97
CA LEU A 25 12.87 -13.01 -24.46
C LEU A 25 12.11 -11.76 -23.97
N PHE A 26 11.05 -11.34 -24.67
CA PHE A 26 10.19 -10.24 -24.26
C PHE A 26 9.55 -10.52 -22.90
N LEU A 27 8.99 -11.71 -22.69
CA LEU A 27 8.41 -12.12 -21.41
C LEU A 27 9.45 -12.18 -20.30
N PHE A 28 10.64 -12.71 -20.57
CA PHE A 28 11.74 -12.73 -19.60
C PHE A 28 12.15 -11.31 -19.18
N ILE A 29 12.30 -10.38 -20.12
CA ILE A 29 12.62 -8.99 -19.80
C ILE A 29 11.49 -8.31 -19.03
N ARG A 30 10.23 -8.61 -19.34
CA ARG A 30 9.08 -8.12 -18.56
C ARG A 30 9.13 -8.58 -17.10
N VAL A 31 9.63 -9.79 -16.84
CA VAL A 31 9.88 -10.29 -15.47
C VAL A 31 10.97 -9.46 -14.80
N LEU A 32 12.09 -9.17 -15.47
CA LEU A 32 13.15 -8.32 -14.92
C LEU A 32 12.65 -6.89 -14.61
N MET A 33 11.86 -6.30 -15.50
CA MET A 33 11.19 -5.02 -15.26
C MET A 33 10.29 -5.07 -14.02
N ALA A 34 9.52 -6.15 -13.86
CA ALA A 34 8.63 -6.32 -12.72
C ALA A 34 9.39 -6.48 -11.40
N ILE A 35 10.53 -7.17 -11.40
CA ILE A 35 11.43 -7.29 -10.23
C ILE A 35 11.96 -5.91 -9.83
N GLY A 36 12.46 -5.13 -10.78
CA GLY A 36 12.94 -3.77 -10.54
C GLY A 36 11.83 -2.83 -10.01
N GLY A 37 10.64 -2.87 -10.64
CA GLY A 37 9.50 -2.05 -10.21
C GLY A 37 8.95 -2.44 -8.83
N ALA A 38 8.79 -3.73 -8.54
CA ALA A 38 8.30 -4.19 -7.24
C ALA A 38 9.32 -3.93 -6.12
N GLY A 39 10.61 -4.17 -6.39
CA GLY A 39 11.69 -3.96 -5.44
C GLY A 39 11.89 -2.49 -5.08
N SER A 40 11.81 -1.59 -6.07
CA SER A 40 11.92 -0.15 -5.83
C SER A 40 10.75 0.39 -5.00
N PHE A 41 9.51 0.02 -5.32
CA PHE A 41 8.32 0.45 -4.58
C PHE A 41 8.34 -0.05 -3.12
N GLY A 42 8.60 -1.35 -2.90
CA GLY A 42 8.64 -1.93 -1.56
C GLY A 42 9.73 -1.31 -0.69
N THR A 43 10.93 -1.12 -1.26
CA THR A 43 12.05 -0.53 -0.52
C THR A 43 11.83 0.95 -0.22
N LEU A 44 11.20 1.70 -1.14
CA LEU A 44 10.86 3.11 -0.92
C LEU A 44 9.87 3.27 0.23
N LEU A 45 8.84 2.44 0.32
CA LEU A 45 7.88 2.46 1.42
C LEU A 45 8.56 2.26 2.77
N VAL A 46 9.42 1.25 2.87
CA VAL A 46 10.18 0.96 4.10
C VAL A 46 11.09 2.14 4.44
N PHE A 47 11.87 2.62 3.47
CA PHE A 47 12.78 3.76 3.64
C PHE A 47 12.09 5.00 4.20
N VAL A 48 10.93 5.39 3.63
CA VAL A 48 10.14 6.53 4.11
C VAL A 48 9.68 6.31 5.55
N THR A 49 9.23 5.10 5.90
CA THR A 49 8.79 4.82 7.28
C THR A 49 9.93 4.80 8.29
N GLU A 50 11.15 4.43 7.87
CA GLU A 50 12.32 4.36 8.74
C GLU A 50 12.92 5.73 9.05
N ILE A 51 12.88 6.66 8.09
CA ILE A 51 13.40 8.03 8.25
C ILE A 51 12.38 8.94 8.94
N THR A 52 11.09 8.64 8.81
CA THR A 52 10.05 9.46 9.43
C THR A 52 9.81 9.05 10.88
N SER A 53 9.68 10.05 11.76
CA SER A 53 9.29 9.84 13.16
C SER A 53 7.88 9.26 13.26
N MET A 54 7.63 8.55 14.36
CA MET A 54 6.38 7.81 14.62
C MET A 54 5.14 8.71 14.51
N LYS A 55 5.22 9.93 15.05
CA LYS A 55 4.13 10.91 15.09
C LYS A 55 3.68 11.39 13.72
N TYR A 56 4.60 11.47 12.76
CA TYR A 56 4.32 12.04 11.44
C TYR A 56 4.37 11.00 10.32
N ARG A 57 4.46 9.70 10.63
CA ARG A 57 4.65 8.64 9.63
C ARG A 57 3.51 8.51 8.62
N SER A 58 2.26 8.80 9.03
CA SER A 58 1.09 8.66 8.17
C SER A 58 1.19 9.47 6.89
N ARG A 59 1.58 10.75 6.98
CA ARG A 59 1.58 11.69 5.85
C ARG A 59 2.63 11.33 4.78
N PRO A 60 3.92 11.11 5.10
CA PRO A 60 4.92 10.72 4.10
C PRO A 60 4.62 9.36 3.47
N THR A 61 4.13 8.38 4.24
CA THR A 61 3.72 7.09 3.66
C THR A 61 2.58 7.28 2.66
N MET A 62 1.56 8.08 2.96
CA MET A 62 0.50 8.35 1.99
C MET A 62 0.95 9.23 0.81
N ALA A 63 1.94 10.10 0.99
CA ALA A 63 2.53 10.87 -0.10
C ALA A 63 3.18 9.97 -1.17
N THR A 64 3.73 8.82 -0.79
CA THR A 64 4.23 7.83 -1.76
C THR A 64 3.12 7.24 -2.63
N GLN A 65 1.92 7.08 -2.08
CA GLN A 65 0.74 6.60 -2.81
C GLN A 65 0.20 7.69 -3.74
N LEU A 66 0.19 8.94 -3.26
CA LEU A 66 -0.14 10.11 -4.08
C LEU A 66 0.79 10.20 -5.29
N ALA A 67 2.10 9.98 -5.10
CA ALA A 67 3.08 9.99 -6.18
C ALA A 67 2.80 8.91 -7.24
N PHE A 68 2.34 7.73 -6.82
CA PHE A 68 1.92 6.67 -7.74
C PHE A 68 0.71 7.09 -8.59
N SER A 69 -0.33 7.67 -7.99
CA SER A 69 -1.51 8.14 -8.73
C SER A 69 -1.20 9.34 -9.65
N CYS A 70 -0.31 10.25 -9.22
CA CYS A 70 0.22 11.30 -10.09
C CYS A 70 0.97 10.72 -11.29
N ALA A 71 1.80 9.69 -11.07
CA ALA A 71 2.50 9.01 -12.17
C ALA A 71 1.51 8.39 -13.17
N LEU A 72 0.44 7.74 -12.70
CA LEU A 72 -0.63 7.22 -13.57
C LEU A 72 -1.31 8.33 -14.38
N LEU A 73 -1.58 9.48 -13.75
CA LEU A 73 -2.14 10.65 -14.43
C LEU A 73 -1.20 11.13 -15.55
N PHE A 74 0.09 11.31 -15.27
CA PHE A 74 1.06 11.71 -16.30
C PHE A 74 1.20 10.68 -17.42
N ILE A 75 1.22 9.39 -17.09
CA ILE A 75 1.28 8.31 -18.08
C ILE A 75 0.05 8.37 -18.99
N SER A 76 -1.15 8.55 -18.43
CA SER A 76 -2.38 8.65 -19.23
C SER A 76 -2.38 9.84 -20.19
N LEU A 77 -1.82 10.97 -19.75
CA LEU A 77 -1.67 12.18 -20.57
C LEU A 77 -0.66 11.97 -21.70
N ILE A 78 0.52 11.42 -21.40
CA ILE A 78 1.54 11.12 -22.43
C ILE A 78 1.01 10.10 -23.43
N ALA A 79 0.30 9.08 -22.96
CA ALA A 79 -0.27 8.03 -23.79
C ALA A 79 -1.38 8.53 -24.72
N TYR A 80 -2.05 9.63 -24.37
CA TYR A 80 -3.02 10.28 -25.26
C TYR A 80 -2.36 10.88 -26.50
N PHE A 81 -1.18 11.49 -26.34
CA PHE A 81 -0.42 12.11 -27.44
C PHE A 81 0.46 11.12 -28.20
N ILE A 82 1.06 10.15 -27.49
CA ILE A 82 2.03 9.20 -28.06
C ILE A 82 1.43 7.80 -28.03
N ARG A 83 1.03 7.32 -29.21
CA ARG A 83 0.35 6.03 -29.39
C ARG A 83 1.30 4.88 -29.70
N ASP A 84 2.54 5.17 -30.07
CA ASP A 84 3.56 4.14 -30.26
C ASP A 84 3.99 3.58 -28.90
N TRP A 85 3.73 2.29 -28.70
CA TRP A 85 3.99 1.63 -27.42
C TRP A 85 5.47 1.55 -27.07
N LYS A 86 6.38 1.50 -28.08
CA LYS A 86 7.83 1.49 -27.85
C LYS A 86 8.30 2.87 -27.40
N MET A 87 7.88 3.92 -28.10
CA MET A 87 8.19 5.29 -27.68
C MET A 87 7.64 5.58 -26.29
N LEU A 88 6.43 5.11 -25.98
CA LEU A 88 5.81 5.28 -24.67
C LEU A 88 6.64 4.62 -23.56
N ILE A 89 7.13 3.39 -23.77
CA ILE A 89 8.03 2.72 -22.81
C ILE A 89 9.33 3.50 -22.63
N ILE A 90 9.94 3.99 -23.73
CA ILE A 90 11.19 4.77 -23.69
C ILE A 90 11.00 6.07 -22.93
N ILE A 91 9.92 6.82 -23.20
CA ILE A 91 9.68 8.12 -22.58
C ILE A 91 9.40 7.98 -21.08
N ILE A 92 8.61 6.98 -20.69
CA ILE A 92 8.28 6.76 -19.27
C ILE A 92 9.49 6.22 -18.49
N SER A 93 10.32 5.39 -19.12
CA SER A 93 11.46 4.74 -18.45
C SER A 93 12.76 5.53 -18.59
N GLY A 94 12.83 6.49 -19.51
CA GLY A 94 13.99 7.35 -19.76
C GLY A 94 14.47 8.08 -18.50
N PRO A 95 13.57 8.70 -17.69
CA PRO A 95 13.94 9.34 -16.44
C PRO A 95 14.52 8.41 -15.37
N SER A 96 14.35 7.08 -15.48
CA SER A 96 14.80 6.14 -14.44
C SER A 96 16.31 6.18 -14.19
N ILE A 97 17.15 6.29 -15.22
CA ILE A 97 18.61 6.31 -15.06
C ILE A 97 19.08 7.62 -14.39
N PRO A 98 18.70 8.83 -14.87
CA PRO A 98 19.01 10.08 -14.18
C PRO A 98 18.50 10.10 -12.73
N LEU A 99 17.29 9.59 -12.47
CA LEU A 99 16.74 9.50 -11.12
C LEU A 99 17.52 8.53 -10.23
N ALA A 100 18.02 7.42 -10.77
CA ALA A 100 18.89 6.50 -10.03
C ALA A 100 20.22 7.18 -9.62
N LEU A 101 20.82 7.96 -10.51
CA LEU A 101 22.03 8.73 -10.21
C LEU A 101 21.76 9.82 -9.18
N LEU A 102 20.64 10.55 -9.33
CA LEU A 102 20.24 11.60 -8.40
C LEU A 102 19.94 11.06 -7.00
N THR A 103 19.27 9.91 -6.91
CA THR A 103 19.01 9.24 -5.62
C THR A 103 20.29 8.76 -4.96
N MET A 104 21.27 8.27 -5.74
CA MET A 104 22.58 7.88 -5.20
C MET A 104 23.35 9.08 -4.62
N TRP A 105 23.21 10.27 -5.21
CA TRP A 105 23.93 11.47 -4.75
C TRP A 105 23.25 12.18 -3.59
N LEU A 106 21.91 12.24 -3.60
CA LEU A 106 21.14 13.11 -2.71
C LEU A 106 20.54 12.39 -1.50
N ALA A 107 20.19 11.10 -1.62
CA ALA A 107 19.49 10.38 -0.57
C ALA A 107 20.46 9.79 0.47
N PRO A 108 20.29 10.10 1.77
CA PRO A 108 21.06 9.43 2.81
C PRO A 108 20.62 7.96 2.94
N GLU A 109 21.52 7.10 3.42
CA GLU A 109 21.15 5.73 3.77
C GLU A 109 20.32 5.71 5.07
N SER A 110 19.47 4.70 5.26
CA SER A 110 18.61 4.60 6.45
C SER A 110 19.45 4.53 7.73
N PRO A 111 19.24 5.44 8.72
CA PRO A 111 19.93 5.37 10.01
C PRO A 111 19.70 4.03 10.73
N ARG A 112 18.47 3.50 10.65
CA ARG A 112 18.11 2.22 11.28
C ARG A 112 18.87 1.05 10.66
N TRP A 113 19.00 1.03 9.33
CA TRP A 113 19.80 0.03 8.64
C TRP A 113 21.29 0.15 9.02
N LEU A 114 21.84 1.36 9.06
CA LEU A 114 23.23 1.58 9.46
C LEU A 114 23.52 1.08 10.88
N MET A 115 22.60 1.32 11.83
CA MET A 115 22.68 0.75 13.18
C MET A 115 22.66 -0.79 13.15
N SER A 116 21.83 -1.40 12.30
CA SER A 116 21.76 -2.87 12.19
C SER A 116 23.05 -3.51 11.65
N VAL A 117 23.78 -2.80 10.78
CA VAL A 117 25.06 -3.25 10.19
C VAL A 117 26.26 -2.76 11.03
N LYS A 118 26.03 -2.31 12.27
CA LYS A 118 27.07 -1.81 13.21
C LYS A 118 27.88 -0.62 12.67
N ARG A 119 27.30 0.21 11.79
CA ARG A 119 27.91 1.44 11.24
C ARG A 119 27.40 2.69 11.97
N GLU A 120 27.50 2.70 13.29
CA GLU A 120 26.87 3.71 14.15
C GLU A 120 27.39 5.13 13.92
N LYS A 121 28.69 5.29 13.65
CA LYS A 121 29.28 6.60 13.30
C LYS A 121 28.61 7.24 12.08
N GLN A 122 28.23 6.44 11.08
CA GLN A 122 27.53 6.94 9.89
C GLN A 122 26.07 7.26 10.21
N ALA A 123 25.39 6.41 10.99
CA ALA A 123 24.04 6.65 11.45
C ALA A 123 23.94 7.96 12.26
N GLY A 124 24.88 8.18 13.19
CA GLY A 124 24.95 9.38 14.02
C GLY A 124 25.14 10.66 13.22
N LYS A 125 26.00 10.66 12.20
CA LYS A 125 26.15 11.82 11.28
C LYS A 125 24.83 12.19 10.62
N ILE A 126 24.06 11.19 10.17
CA ILE A 126 22.77 11.41 9.52
C ILE A 126 21.73 11.91 10.53
N LEU A 127 21.66 11.30 11.73
CA LEU A 127 20.74 11.71 12.79
C LEU A 127 21.01 13.14 13.28
N ASN A 128 22.27 13.51 13.46
CA ASN A 128 22.66 14.87 13.86
C ASN A 128 22.30 15.89 12.78
N LYS A 129 22.54 15.56 11.50
CA LYS A 129 22.09 16.41 10.38
C LYS A 129 20.56 16.56 10.34
N MET A 130 19.82 15.49 10.61
CA MET A 130 18.36 15.53 10.72
C MET A 130 17.90 16.40 11.91
N ALA A 131 18.58 16.33 13.04
CA ALA A 131 18.28 17.15 14.22
C ALA A 131 18.56 18.64 13.95
N GLU A 132 19.65 18.96 13.25
CA GLU A 132 19.99 20.32 12.83
C GLU A 132 18.93 20.90 11.88
N ILE A 133 18.51 20.13 10.87
CA ILE A 133 17.44 20.52 9.94
C ILE A 133 16.11 20.75 10.68
N ASN A 134 15.79 19.87 11.63
CA ASN A 134 14.57 19.96 12.43
C ASN A 134 14.67 20.94 13.61
N LYS A 135 15.82 21.59 13.80
CA LYS A 135 16.12 22.52 14.91
C LYS A 135 15.78 21.93 16.28
N THR A 136 16.14 20.66 16.50
CA THR A 136 15.93 20.00 17.79
C THR A 136 17.23 19.97 18.61
N ASN A 137 17.12 19.98 19.94
CA ASN A 137 18.26 19.85 20.85
C ASN A 137 18.82 18.41 20.92
N PHE A 138 18.43 17.55 19.99
CA PHE A 138 18.85 16.16 19.96
C PHE A 138 20.26 16.06 19.35
N ARG A 139 21.19 15.48 20.10
CA ARG A 139 22.52 15.11 19.59
C ARG A 139 22.75 13.63 19.85
N TYR A 140 22.94 12.89 18.77
CA TYR A 140 23.39 11.51 18.84
C TYR A 140 24.90 11.51 19.07
N GLU A 141 25.30 11.09 20.27
CA GLU A 141 26.68 10.73 20.59
C GLU A 141 26.76 9.19 20.63
N PRO A 142 27.71 8.58 19.91
CA PRO A 142 27.89 7.13 19.98
C PRO A 142 28.37 6.76 21.38
N GLU A 143 27.53 6.07 22.14
CA GLU A 143 27.91 5.46 23.42
C GLU A 143 29.05 4.47 23.13
N TYR A 144 30.25 4.74 23.64
CA TYR A 144 31.38 3.81 23.52
C TYR A 144 31.10 2.62 24.45
N GLU A 145 30.69 1.48 23.87
CA GLU A 145 30.49 0.20 24.55
C GLU A 145 29.84 0.29 25.95
N ILE A 146 28.53 0.53 25.99
CA ILE A 146 27.71 -0.12 27.03
C ILE A 146 27.21 -1.40 26.40
N GLU A 147 27.54 -2.52 27.05
CA GLU A 147 27.10 -3.88 26.74
C GLU A 147 25.78 -3.82 25.98
N LEU A 148 25.83 -4.18 24.70
CA LEU A 148 24.65 -4.32 23.87
C LEU A 148 23.78 -5.32 24.63
N SER A 149 22.81 -4.78 25.38
CA SER A 149 21.88 -5.54 26.21
C SER A 149 21.54 -6.81 25.44
N ASN A 150 21.69 -7.96 26.11
CA ASN A 150 21.35 -9.30 25.64
C ASN A 150 19.90 -9.38 25.13
N SER A 151 19.56 -8.66 24.06
CA SER A 151 18.33 -8.82 23.32
C SER A 151 18.62 -9.92 22.31
N ASN A 152 18.59 -11.15 22.80
CA ASN A 152 18.34 -12.35 21.99
C ASN A 152 17.07 -12.20 21.11
N ASP A 153 16.32 -11.11 21.23
CA ASP A 153 15.14 -10.71 20.46
C ASP A 153 15.40 -10.15 19.06
N ARG A 154 16.64 -9.91 18.61
CA ARG A 154 16.86 -9.44 17.21
C ARG A 154 16.71 -10.55 16.17
N ASN A 155 16.72 -11.82 16.57
CA ASN A 155 16.50 -12.98 15.70
C ASN A 155 15.12 -13.61 15.94
N VAL A 156 14.07 -12.78 15.95
CA VAL A 156 12.70 -13.30 15.89
C VAL A 156 12.51 -14.03 14.55
N LYS A 157 12.45 -15.36 14.60
CA LYS A 157 12.18 -16.20 13.43
C LYS A 157 10.84 -15.79 12.82
N ILE A 158 10.82 -15.55 11.51
CA ILE A 158 9.63 -15.16 10.72
C ILE A 158 8.44 -16.11 10.96
N TRP A 159 8.73 -17.38 11.22
CA TRP A 159 7.75 -18.43 11.51
C TRP A 159 6.88 -18.13 12.74
N LYS A 160 7.35 -17.31 13.69
CA LYS A 160 6.55 -16.92 14.86
C LYS A 160 5.27 -16.16 14.48
N ILE A 161 5.20 -15.55 13.28
CA ILE A 161 3.96 -14.96 12.73
C ILE A 161 2.84 -16.00 12.65
N PHE A 162 3.17 -17.24 12.29
CA PHE A 162 2.21 -18.33 12.12
C PHE A 162 1.97 -19.13 13.41
N THR A 163 2.85 -18.98 14.41
CA THR A 163 2.74 -19.68 15.69
C THR A 163 1.82 -18.95 16.68
N VAL A 164 1.89 -17.61 16.74
CA VAL A 164 1.08 -16.83 17.69
C VAL A 164 -0.33 -16.66 17.14
N ARG A 165 -1.34 -17.22 17.83
CA ARG A 165 -2.74 -17.29 17.37
C ARG A 165 -3.32 -15.93 16.95
N ASP A 166 -2.99 -14.87 17.68
CA ASP A 166 -3.49 -13.53 17.38
C ASP A 166 -2.78 -12.89 16.17
N LEU A 167 -1.47 -13.07 16.03
CA LEU A 167 -0.75 -12.65 14.81
C LEU A 167 -1.21 -13.44 13.59
N LEU A 168 -1.45 -14.75 13.74
CA LEU A 168 -1.94 -15.59 12.65
C LEU A 168 -3.30 -15.10 12.16
N LYS A 169 -4.26 -14.86 13.07
CA LYS A 169 -5.58 -14.31 12.70
C LYS A 169 -5.47 -12.96 11.99
N ARG A 170 -4.69 -12.03 12.54
CA ARG A 170 -4.43 -10.72 11.91
C ARG A 170 -3.82 -10.89 10.52
N THR A 171 -2.86 -11.80 10.38
CA THR A 171 -2.14 -12.04 9.12
C THR A 171 -3.03 -12.68 8.07
N LEU A 172 -3.86 -13.66 8.42
CA LEU A 172 -4.79 -14.28 7.47
C LEU A 172 -5.82 -13.26 6.93
N ILE A 173 -6.36 -12.41 7.80
CA ILE A 173 -7.30 -11.37 7.38
C ILE A 173 -6.59 -10.33 6.51
N MET A 174 -5.38 -9.90 6.88
CA MET A 174 -4.60 -8.96 6.05
C MET A 174 -4.20 -9.58 4.71
N MET A 175 -3.84 -10.86 4.65
CA MET A 175 -3.55 -11.57 3.40
C MET A 175 -4.76 -11.54 2.48
N PHE A 176 -5.94 -11.87 3.00
CA PHE A 176 -7.19 -11.83 2.22
C PHE A 176 -7.53 -10.41 1.76
N ALA A 177 -7.36 -9.40 2.62
CA ALA A 177 -7.57 -8.01 2.28
C ALA A 177 -6.62 -7.51 1.19
N TRP A 178 -5.33 -7.83 1.28
CA TRP A 178 -4.33 -7.47 0.27
C TRP A 178 -4.60 -8.13 -1.07
N VAL A 179 -4.94 -9.44 -1.09
CA VAL A 179 -5.35 -10.14 -2.31
C VAL A 179 -6.56 -9.47 -2.94
N THR A 180 -7.59 -9.18 -2.14
CA THR A 180 -8.86 -8.61 -2.61
C THR A 180 -8.67 -7.21 -3.18
N VAL A 181 -7.95 -6.34 -2.46
CA VAL A 181 -7.72 -4.96 -2.88
C VAL A 181 -6.95 -4.91 -4.22
N ILE A 182 -5.91 -5.73 -4.36
CA ILE A 182 -5.13 -5.81 -5.61
C ILE A 182 -5.94 -6.45 -6.74
N PHE A 183 -6.70 -7.50 -6.44
CA PHE A 183 -7.60 -8.16 -7.40
C PHE A 183 -8.62 -7.18 -7.99
N VAL A 184 -9.32 -6.43 -7.13
CA VAL A 184 -10.33 -5.45 -7.54
C VAL A 184 -9.69 -4.27 -8.27
N TYR A 185 -8.56 -3.75 -7.78
CA TYR A 185 -7.87 -2.63 -8.42
C TYR A 185 -7.42 -2.94 -9.85
N TYR A 186 -6.72 -4.07 -10.05
CA TYR A 186 -6.32 -4.49 -11.39
C TYR A 186 -7.53 -4.86 -12.25
N GLY A 187 -8.56 -5.47 -11.66
CA GLY A 187 -9.79 -5.84 -12.34
C GLY A 187 -10.48 -4.64 -12.95
N LEU A 188 -10.74 -3.63 -12.14
CA LEU A 188 -11.32 -2.37 -12.59
C LEU A 188 -10.41 -1.63 -13.58
N THR A 189 -9.08 -1.76 -13.46
CA THR A 189 -8.13 -1.20 -14.43
C THR A 189 -8.24 -1.85 -15.80
N LEU A 190 -8.29 -3.18 -15.85
CA LEU A 190 -8.42 -3.92 -17.10
C LEU A 190 -9.79 -3.69 -17.75
N ASN A 191 -10.83 -3.44 -16.96
CA ASN A 191 -12.17 -3.14 -17.47
C ASN A 191 -12.25 -1.78 -18.20
N LEU A 192 -11.33 -0.83 -17.95
CA LEU A 192 -11.35 0.51 -18.58
C LEU A 192 -11.35 0.47 -20.12
N GLY A 193 -10.82 -0.61 -20.72
CA GLY A 193 -10.85 -0.81 -22.17
C GLY A 193 -12.23 -1.21 -22.73
N VAL A 194 -13.14 -1.70 -21.89
CA VAL A 194 -14.49 -2.14 -22.26
C VAL A 194 -15.53 -1.05 -21.97
N LEU A 195 -15.20 -0.09 -21.09
CA LEU A 195 -16.05 1.06 -20.81
C LEU A 195 -16.26 1.92 -22.06
N ALA A 196 -17.44 2.53 -22.16
CA ALA A 196 -17.74 3.45 -23.25
C ALA A 196 -16.81 4.68 -23.21
N GLY A 197 -16.40 5.15 -24.39
CA GLY A 197 -15.59 6.36 -24.57
C GLY A 197 -14.11 6.08 -24.88
N ASN A 198 -13.26 7.06 -24.60
CA ASN A 198 -11.83 7.00 -24.88
C ASN A 198 -11.08 6.43 -23.66
N VAL A 199 -10.34 5.33 -23.85
CA VAL A 199 -9.59 4.63 -22.78
C VAL A 199 -8.59 5.56 -22.07
N TYR A 200 -7.92 6.44 -22.80
CA TYR A 200 -6.94 7.38 -22.22
C TYR A 200 -7.62 8.45 -21.36
N LEU A 201 -8.75 8.99 -21.82
CA LEU A 201 -9.54 9.96 -21.05
C LEU A 201 -10.11 9.31 -19.79
N ASN A 202 -10.65 8.09 -19.92
CA ASN A 202 -11.17 7.34 -18.78
C ASN A 202 -10.05 7.06 -17.76
N LEU A 203 -8.85 6.68 -18.20
CA LEU A 203 -7.71 6.48 -17.32
C LEU A 203 -7.29 7.78 -16.62
N PHE A 204 -7.22 8.90 -17.35
CA PHE A 204 -6.91 10.22 -16.80
C PHE A 204 -7.90 10.65 -15.71
N LEU A 205 -9.21 10.54 -15.98
CA LEU A 205 -10.25 10.87 -15.01
C LEU A 205 -10.20 9.96 -13.78
N ASN A 206 -9.99 8.65 -13.98
CA ASN A 206 -9.82 7.71 -12.88
C ASN A 206 -8.61 8.07 -12.00
N SER A 207 -7.47 8.44 -12.60
CA SER A 207 -6.30 8.89 -11.85
C SER A 207 -6.54 10.19 -11.08
N LEU A 208 -7.33 11.13 -11.63
CA LEU A 208 -7.70 12.35 -10.93
C LEU A 208 -8.59 12.08 -9.70
N PHE A 209 -9.56 11.17 -9.83
CA PHE A 209 -10.35 10.72 -8.69
C PHE A 209 -9.51 9.95 -7.66
N GLU A 210 -8.52 9.18 -8.13
CA GLU A 210 -7.55 8.48 -7.28
C GLU A 210 -6.74 9.45 -6.40
N ILE A 211 -6.26 10.54 -6.98
CA ILE A 211 -5.57 11.61 -6.25
C ILE A 211 -6.51 12.22 -5.21
N SER A 212 -7.75 12.50 -5.60
CA SER A 212 -8.75 13.14 -4.74
C SER A 212 -9.06 12.31 -3.50
N VAL A 213 -9.26 11.00 -3.65
CA VAL A 213 -9.55 10.09 -2.53
C VAL A 213 -8.33 9.86 -1.64
N ILE A 214 -7.12 9.85 -2.18
CA ILE A 214 -5.89 9.76 -1.37
C ILE A 214 -5.71 11.02 -0.53
N LEU A 215 -5.94 12.22 -1.10
CA LEU A 215 -5.92 13.46 -0.32
C LEU A 215 -6.98 13.43 0.78
N PHE A 216 -8.20 12.98 0.47
CA PHE A 216 -9.24 12.76 1.47
C PHE A 216 -8.76 11.80 2.57
N ALA A 217 -8.15 10.66 2.21
CA ALA A 217 -7.63 9.70 3.18
C ALA A 217 -6.55 10.31 4.08
N VAL A 218 -5.65 11.14 3.55
CA VAL A 218 -4.60 11.84 4.32
C VAL A 218 -5.22 12.73 5.41
N PHE A 219 -6.28 13.47 5.11
CA PHE A 219 -6.92 14.35 6.09
C PHE A 219 -7.70 13.58 7.16
N PHE A 220 -8.29 12.45 6.79
CA PHE A 220 -9.25 11.74 7.64
C PHE A 220 -8.68 10.53 8.40
N VAL A 221 -7.51 10.00 8.00
CA VAL A 221 -6.92 8.81 8.64
C VAL A 221 -6.60 9.02 10.11
N ASP A 222 -6.16 10.22 10.50
CA ASP A 222 -5.86 10.55 11.89
C ASP A 222 -7.11 10.83 12.73
N ARG A 223 -8.24 11.17 12.09
CA ARG A 223 -9.51 11.48 12.77
C ARG A 223 -10.42 10.25 12.94
N PHE A 224 -10.64 9.49 11.88
CA PHE A 224 -11.55 8.32 11.91
C PHE A 224 -10.84 7.00 12.24
N GLY A 225 -9.52 6.99 12.10
CA GLY A 225 -8.68 5.83 12.30
C GLY A 225 -8.56 4.91 11.09
N ARG A 226 -7.55 4.05 11.12
CA ARG A 226 -7.08 3.27 9.96
C ARG A 226 -8.06 2.15 9.64
N ARG A 227 -8.60 1.48 10.66
CA ARG A 227 -9.52 0.35 10.48
C ARG A 227 -10.86 0.80 9.90
N LYS A 228 -11.49 1.81 10.53
CA LYS A 228 -12.80 2.32 10.10
C LYS A 228 -12.73 2.87 8.68
N LEU A 229 -11.67 3.61 8.36
CA LEU A 229 -11.48 4.20 7.03
C LEU A 229 -11.28 3.10 5.97
N THR A 230 -10.40 2.13 6.21
CA THR A 230 -10.18 1.01 5.27
C THR A 230 -11.46 0.19 5.07
N LEU A 231 -12.18 -0.12 6.15
CA LEU A 231 -13.46 -0.83 6.09
C LEU A 231 -14.48 -0.05 5.25
N SER A 232 -14.63 1.25 5.51
CA SER A 232 -15.61 2.10 4.80
C SER A 232 -15.37 2.10 3.28
N PHE A 233 -14.10 2.22 2.87
CA PHE A 233 -13.72 2.18 1.46
C PHE A 233 -13.97 0.81 0.83
N MET A 234 -13.62 -0.28 1.50
CA MET A 234 -13.82 -1.63 0.96
C MET A 234 -15.30 -2.00 0.86
N VAL A 235 -16.11 -1.64 1.86
CA VAL A 235 -17.56 -1.85 1.83
C VAL A 235 -18.21 -0.99 0.74
N ALA A 236 -17.84 0.29 0.62
CA ALA A 236 -18.35 1.16 -0.43
C ALA A 236 -18.01 0.67 -1.84
N SER A 237 -16.76 0.22 -2.05
CA SER A 237 -16.33 -0.42 -3.31
C SER A 237 -17.10 -1.70 -3.60
N GLY A 238 -17.34 -2.51 -2.56
CA GLY A 238 -18.11 -3.75 -2.65
C GLY A 238 -19.57 -3.54 -3.04
N ILE A 239 -20.26 -2.62 -2.35
CA ILE A 239 -21.65 -2.26 -2.64
C ILE A 239 -21.78 -1.73 -4.05
N THR A 240 -20.93 -0.79 -4.46
CA THR A 240 -20.99 -0.23 -5.81
C THR A 240 -20.65 -1.26 -6.89
N GLY A 241 -19.73 -2.18 -6.62
CA GLY A 241 -19.45 -3.31 -7.50
C GLY A 241 -20.66 -4.22 -7.70
N ILE A 242 -21.37 -4.58 -6.63
CA ILE A 242 -22.60 -5.40 -6.69
C ILE A 242 -23.73 -4.64 -7.40
N LEU A 243 -23.90 -3.35 -7.12
CA LEU A 243 -24.93 -2.51 -7.73
C LEU A 243 -24.79 -2.39 -9.25
N THR A 244 -23.61 -2.63 -9.83
CA THR A 244 -23.44 -2.63 -11.30
C THR A 244 -24.32 -3.66 -12.01
N LEU A 245 -24.79 -4.69 -11.31
CA LEU A 245 -25.70 -5.70 -11.84
C LEU A 245 -27.04 -5.12 -12.32
N PHE A 246 -27.61 -4.15 -11.60
CA PHE A 246 -28.91 -3.59 -11.98
C PHE A 246 -28.84 -2.84 -13.32
N PRO A 247 -27.88 -1.91 -13.55
CA PRO A 247 -27.68 -1.31 -14.86
C PRO A 247 -27.40 -2.32 -15.96
N TYR A 248 -26.59 -3.36 -15.72
CA TYR A 248 -26.30 -4.35 -16.78
C TYR A 248 -27.53 -5.14 -17.22
N LEU A 249 -28.50 -5.38 -16.33
CA LEU A 249 -29.72 -6.12 -16.63
C LEU A 249 -30.82 -5.25 -17.25
N TYR A 250 -31.06 -4.08 -16.66
CA TYR A 250 -32.24 -3.26 -16.92
C TYR A 250 -31.97 -1.99 -17.73
N ALA A 251 -30.72 -1.53 -17.82
CA ALA A 251 -30.44 -0.25 -18.47
C ALA A 251 -30.53 -0.33 -20.00
N SER A 252 -31.07 0.73 -20.59
CA SER A 252 -31.00 0.99 -22.03
C SER A 252 -29.62 1.54 -22.42
N LYS A 253 -29.29 1.56 -23.73
CA LYS A 253 -27.97 2.02 -24.21
C LYS A 253 -27.62 3.45 -23.74
N ASP A 254 -28.62 4.30 -23.57
CA ASP A 254 -28.42 5.69 -23.15
C ASP A 254 -28.02 5.82 -21.67
N GLN A 255 -28.15 4.75 -20.88
CA GLN A 255 -27.86 4.71 -19.45
C GLN A 255 -26.53 4.02 -19.11
N TYR A 256 -25.69 3.66 -20.10
CA TYR A 256 -24.38 3.04 -19.85
C TYR A 256 -23.43 3.90 -19.01
N TRP A 257 -23.63 5.22 -18.97
CA TRP A 257 -22.86 6.12 -18.11
C TRP A 257 -22.97 5.77 -16.62
N ILE A 258 -24.07 5.15 -16.18
CA ILE A 258 -24.28 4.69 -14.80
C ILE A 258 -23.25 3.62 -14.44
N ILE A 259 -22.97 2.69 -15.36
CA ILE A 259 -21.95 1.63 -15.14
C ILE A 259 -20.56 2.26 -15.02
N THR A 260 -20.24 3.20 -15.90
CA THR A 260 -18.98 3.97 -15.84
C THR A 260 -18.84 4.71 -14.51
N ALA A 261 -19.90 5.37 -14.03
CA ALA A 261 -19.90 6.09 -12.76
C ALA A 261 -19.70 5.16 -11.57
N LEU A 262 -20.43 4.04 -11.50
CA LEU A 262 -20.30 3.05 -10.42
C LEU A 262 -18.92 2.39 -10.40
N THR A 263 -18.38 2.01 -11.56
CA THR A 263 -17.05 1.37 -11.66
C THR A 263 -15.94 2.35 -11.32
N THR A 264 -16.04 3.61 -11.75
CA THR A 264 -15.11 4.68 -11.40
C THR A 264 -15.15 4.98 -9.90
N PHE A 265 -16.34 5.06 -9.30
CA PHE A 265 -16.48 5.24 -7.86
C PHE A 265 -15.91 4.05 -7.07
N SER A 266 -16.21 2.82 -7.49
CA SER A 266 -15.64 1.62 -6.88
C SER A 266 -14.11 1.62 -6.93
N ARG A 267 -13.53 2.05 -8.06
CA ARG A 267 -12.07 2.20 -8.24
C ARG A 267 -11.50 3.28 -7.34
N MET A 268 -12.18 4.41 -7.21
CA MET A 268 -11.78 5.47 -6.29
C MET A 268 -11.76 4.94 -4.85
N CYS A 269 -12.81 4.27 -4.40
CA CYS A 269 -12.84 3.66 -3.06
C CYS A 269 -11.71 2.64 -2.87
N ILE A 270 -11.46 1.74 -3.83
CA ILE A 270 -10.41 0.72 -3.67
C ILE A 270 -9.01 1.35 -3.60
N ALA A 271 -8.74 2.43 -4.34
CA ALA A 271 -7.48 3.15 -4.24
C ALA A 271 -7.30 3.85 -2.88
N GLY A 272 -8.38 4.42 -2.34
CA GLY A 272 -8.41 4.89 -0.95
C GLY A 272 -8.06 3.77 0.02
N ALA A 273 -8.64 2.58 -0.15
CA ALA A 273 -8.33 1.41 0.68
C ALA A 273 -6.86 0.98 0.55
N ILE A 274 -6.26 0.97 -0.65
CA ILE A 274 -4.82 0.71 -0.86
C ILE A 274 -3.97 1.66 -0.04
N SER A 275 -4.29 2.96 -0.08
CA SER A 275 -3.47 3.96 0.61
C SER A 275 -3.47 3.77 2.14
N VAL A 276 -4.62 3.45 2.73
CA VAL A 276 -4.76 3.26 4.17
C VAL A 276 -4.25 1.88 4.61
N ILE A 277 -4.49 0.82 3.82
CA ILE A 277 -4.03 -0.55 4.17
C ILE A 277 -2.51 -0.67 4.12
N CYS A 278 -1.83 0.07 3.24
CA CYS A 278 -0.37 0.22 3.25
C CYS A 278 0.13 0.72 4.61
N LEU A 279 -0.43 1.83 5.08
CA LEU A 279 -0.08 2.41 6.38
C LEU A 279 -0.44 1.46 7.53
N TYR A 280 -1.65 0.89 7.48
CA TYR A 280 -2.15 0.00 8.51
C TYR A 280 -1.28 -1.25 8.66
N THR A 281 -0.78 -1.81 7.55
CA THR A 281 0.16 -2.93 7.58
C THR A 281 1.45 -2.57 8.32
N CYS A 282 1.99 -1.36 8.10
CA CYS A 282 3.18 -0.91 8.81
C CYS A 282 2.92 -0.66 10.31
N GLU A 283 1.69 -0.36 10.73
CA GLU A 283 1.36 -0.11 12.15
C GLU A 283 0.96 -1.38 12.90
N LEU A 284 0.40 -2.38 12.20
CA LEU A 284 -0.18 -3.59 12.79
C LEU A 284 0.88 -4.61 13.25
N TYR A 285 2.06 -4.61 12.61
CA TYR A 285 3.13 -5.57 12.89
C TYR A 285 4.26 -4.96 13.72
N PRO A 286 4.80 -5.72 14.70
CA PRO A 286 5.89 -5.24 15.51
C PRO A 286 7.18 -5.06 14.70
N THR A 287 8.00 -4.10 15.09
CA THR A 287 9.17 -3.64 14.32
C THR A 287 10.12 -4.78 13.93
N CYS A 288 10.35 -5.76 14.82
CA CYS A 288 11.23 -6.91 14.58
C CYS A 288 10.83 -7.80 13.39
N ILE A 289 9.54 -7.89 13.05
CA ILE A 289 9.02 -8.75 11.96
C ILE A 289 8.30 -7.96 10.86
N ARG A 290 8.19 -6.65 11.00
CA ARG A 290 7.40 -5.80 10.10
C ARG A 290 7.83 -5.90 8.65
N ASN A 291 9.12 -5.76 8.37
CA ASN A 291 9.64 -5.79 6.99
C ASN A 291 9.34 -7.14 6.32
N SER A 292 9.51 -8.22 7.07
CA SER A 292 9.15 -9.59 6.68
C SER A 292 7.65 -9.76 6.42
N SER A 293 6.80 -9.27 7.31
CA SER A 293 5.34 -9.33 7.15
C SER A 293 4.85 -8.55 5.93
N VAL A 294 5.36 -7.33 5.73
CA VAL A 294 5.03 -6.51 4.54
C VAL A 294 5.43 -7.26 3.27
N GLY A 295 6.61 -7.89 3.24
CA GLY A 295 7.05 -8.71 2.10
C GLY A 295 6.14 -9.91 1.82
N ILE A 296 5.77 -10.67 2.86
CA ILE A 296 4.83 -11.80 2.73
C ILE A 296 3.47 -11.32 2.22
N LEU A 297 2.90 -10.27 2.82
CA LEU A 297 1.61 -9.73 2.42
C LEU A 297 1.63 -9.19 0.99
N ALA A 298 2.69 -8.46 0.61
CA ALA A 298 2.86 -7.97 -0.76
C ALA A 298 3.01 -9.12 -1.77
N GLY A 299 3.68 -10.22 -1.38
CA GLY A 299 3.77 -11.44 -2.17
C GLY A 299 2.39 -12.08 -2.38
N PHE A 300 1.61 -12.26 -1.31
CA PHE A 300 0.25 -12.79 -1.40
C PHE A 300 -0.66 -11.87 -2.23
N ALA A 301 -0.52 -10.56 -2.12
CA ALA A 301 -1.29 -9.59 -2.91
C ALA A 301 -1.16 -9.82 -4.43
N ARG A 302 -0.03 -10.37 -4.90
CA ARG A 302 0.19 -10.68 -6.31
C ARG A 302 -0.73 -11.77 -6.85
N PHE A 303 -1.20 -12.71 -6.02
CA PHE A 303 -2.23 -13.67 -6.45
C PHE A 303 -3.49 -12.96 -6.93
N GLY A 304 -3.89 -11.86 -6.26
CA GLY A 304 -5.01 -11.04 -6.70
C GLY A 304 -4.79 -10.44 -8.09
N GLY A 305 -3.59 -9.94 -8.36
CA GLY A 305 -3.22 -9.41 -9.67
C GLY A 305 -3.20 -10.47 -10.78
N VAL A 306 -2.77 -11.69 -10.46
CA VAL A 306 -2.81 -12.83 -11.39
C VAL A 306 -4.25 -13.25 -11.66
N LEU A 307 -5.12 -13.31 -10.65
CA LEU A 307 -6.53 -13.71 -10.79
C LEU A 307 -7.38 -12.71 -11.57
N SER A 308 -7.07 -11.41 -11.45
CA SER A 308 -7.80 -10.31 -12.07
C SER A 308 -8.13 -10.50 -13.57
N PRO A 309 -7.15 -10.70 -14.47
CA PRO A 309 -7.42 -10.87 -15.91
C PRO A 309 -8.26 -12.12 -16.22
N TYR A 310 -8.08 -13.23 -15.49
CA TYR A 310 -8.87 -14.44 -15.71
C TYR A 310 -10.34 -14.24 -15.37
N ILE A 311 -10.63 -13.53 -14.27
CA ILE A 311 -12.00 -13.19 -13.91
C ILE A 311 -12.61 -12.20 -14.90
N MET A 312 -11.84 -11.24 -15.41
CA MET A 312 -12.32 -10.32 -16.44
C MET A 312 -12.69 -11.06 -17.74
N ASN A 313 -11.90 -12.06 -18.13
CA ASN A 313 -12.18 -12.92 -19.29
C ASN A 313 -13.42 -13.81 -19.11
N LEU A 314 -13.94 -13.98 -17.88
CA LEU A 314 -15.19 -14.71 -17.69
C LEU A 314 -16.38 -14.01 -18.38
N SER A 315 -16.29 -12.69 -18.58
CA SER A 315 -17.28 -11.91 -19.35
C SER A 315 -17.37 -12.32 -20.82
N THR A 316 -16.30 -12.86 -21.40
CA THR A 316 -16.27 -13.33 -22.80
C THR A 316 -16.72 -14.78 -22.94
N LEU A 317 -16.60 -15.58 -21.87
CA LEU A 317 -16.94 -17.01 -21.86
C LEU A 317 -18.44 -17.26 -21.61
N ALA A 318 -19.10 -16.40 -20.83
CA ALA A 318 -20.54 -16.48 -20.57
C ALA A 318 -21.31 -15.48 -21.45
N PRO A 319 -21.83 -15.88 -22.63
CA PRO A 319 -22.60 -14.99 -23.47
C PRO A 319 -23.93 -14.60 -22.78
N GLY A 320 -24.14 -13.30 -22.59
CA GLY A 320 -25.38 -12.75 -22.02
C GLY A 320 -25.18 -11.46 -21.24
N ARG A 321 -26.27 -10.78 -20.87
CA ARG A 321 -26.23 -9.57 -20.02
C ARG A 321 -25.68 -9.89 -18.63
N VAL A 322 -26.03 -11.06 -18.09
CA VAL A 322 -25.56 -11.56 -16.79
C VAL A 322 -24.05 -11.83 -16.82
N GLY A 323 -23.54 -12.44 -17.90
CA GLY A 323 -22.12 -12.76 -18.03
C GLY A 323 -21.21 -11.54 -18.03
N LYS A 324 -21.67 -10.41 -18.62
CA LYS A 324 -20.92 -9.14 -18.61
C LYS A 324 -20.83 -8.50 -17.22
N SER A 325 -21.81 -8.71 -16.35
CA SER A 325 -21.81 -8.15 -14.99
C SER A 325 -21.07 -9.03 -13.98
N LEU A 326 -20.85 -10.30 -14.30
CA LEU A 326 -20.36 -11.31 -13.37
C LEU A 326 -18.97 -10.97 -12.79
N PRO A 327 -17.96 -10.51 -13.56
CA PRO A 327 -16.65 -10.15 -13.01
C PRO A 327 -16.73 -9.05 -11.95
N LEU A 328 -17.53 -8.01 -12.20
CA LEU A 328 -17.73 -6.89 -11.30
C LEU A 328 -18.47 -7.29 -10.02
N MET A 329 -19.44 -8.20 -10.15
CA MET A 329 -20.16 -8.75 -8.99
C MET A 329 -19.24 -9.59 -8.10
N LEU A 330 -18.41 -10.47 -8.67
CA LEU A 330 -17.44 -11.25 -7.89
C LEU A 330 -16.42 -10.35 -7.18
N MET A 331 -15.94 -9.32 -7.87
CA MET A 331 -15.09 -8.28 -7.29
C MET A 331 -15.79 -7.54 -6.14
N GLY A 332 -17.06 -7.18 -6.34
CA GLY A 332 -17.87 -6.51 -5.32
C GLY A 332 -18.10 -7.37 -4.07
N ILE A 333 -18.47 -8.64 -4.24
CA ILE A 333 -18.71 -9.59 -3.13
C ILE A 333 -17.41 -9.83 -2.35
N THR A 334 -16.31 -10.13 -3.03
CA THR A 334 -15.01 -10.36 -2.36
C THR A 334 -14.56 -9.12 -1.58
N CYS A 335 -14.72 -7.93 -2.15
CA CYS A 335 -14.42 -6.66 -1.48
C CYS A 335 -15.30 -6.41 -0.24
N PHE A 336 -16.61 -6.68 -0.34
CA PHE A 336 -17.55 -6.54 0.77
C PHE A 336 -17.22 -7.48 1.93
N VAL A 337 -17.00 -8.77 1.63
CA VAL A 337 -16.61 -9.78 2.63
C VAL A 337 -15.29 -9.39 3.30
N SER A 338 -14.31 -8.95 2.51
CA SER A 338 -13.02 -8.52 3.04
C SER A 338 -13.13 -7.29 3.94
N GLY A 339 -13.96 -6.31 3.57
CA GLY A 339 -14.25 -5.14 4.41
C GLY A 339 -14.86 -5.51 5.76
N ILE A 340 -15.79 -6.47 5.81
CA ILE A 340 -16.39 -6.95 7.07
C ILE A 340 -15.34 -7.65 7.94
N LEU A 341 -14.45 -8.45 7.35
CA LEU A 341 -13.41 -9.16 8.10
C LEU A 341 -12.44 -8.19 8.81
N LEU A 342 -12.28 -6.95 8.32
CA LEU A 342 -11.46 -5.93 8.99
C LEU A 342 -12.00 -5.50 10.37
N ILE A 343 -13.27 -5.76 10.69
CA ILE A 343 -13.84 -5.49 12.02
C ILE A 343 -13.08 -6.24 13.11
N PHE A 344 -12.59 -7.44 12.80
CA PHE A 344 -11.86 -8.29 13.74
C PHE A 344 -10.41 -7.84 13.99
N LEU A 345 -9.92 -6.81 13.29
CA LEU A 345 -8.60 -6.25 13.55
C LEU A 345 -8.65 -5.13 14.61
N PRO A 346 -7.55 -4.90 15.34
CA PRO A 346 -7.44 -3.80 16.30
C PRO A 346 -7.19 -2.47 15.61
N GLU A 347 -7.77 -1.39 16.12
CA GLU A 347 -7.42 -0.02 15.70
C GLU A 347 -6.00 0.36 16.16
N THR A 348 -5.20 0.96 15.27
CA THR A 348 -3.80 1.36 15.50
C THR A 348 -3.60 2.85 15.74
N THR A 349 -4.64 3.65 15.54
CA THR A 349 -4.59 5.11 15.70
C THR A 349 -4.16 5.52 17.11
N ASN A 350 -3.20 6.44 17.19
CA ASN A 350 -2.63 7.00 18.42
C ASN A 350 -2.03 5.98 19.41
N LYS A 351 -1.76 4.74 18.97
CA LYS A 351 -1.08 3.75 19.81
C LYS A 351 0.42 3.75 19.56
N PRO A 352 1.26 3.61 20.61
CA PRO A 352 2.68 3.35 20.40
C PRO A 352 2.82 2.06 19.58
N MET A 353 3.79 2.03 18.67
CA MET A 353 3.99 0.81 17.89
C MET A 353 4.58 -0.26 18.76
N GLN A 354 4.17 -1.48 18.45
CA GLN A 354 4.67 -2.64 19.15
C GLN A 354 6.11 -2.88 18.72
N ASP A 355 7.04 -2.94 19.67
CA ASP A 355 8.43 -3.25 19.35
C ASP A 355 8.70 -4.75 19.49
N THR A 356 8.03 -5.40 20.45
CA THR A 356 8.19 -6.84 20.73
C THR A 356 6.95 -7.67 20.40
N LEU A 357 7.13 -9.00 20.30
CA LEU A 357 6.02 -9.95 20.14
C LEU A 357 5.17 -10.05 21.42
N ASP A 358 5.76 -9.83 22.58
CA ASP A 358 5.09 -9.99 23.87
C ASP A 358 4.06 -8.88 24.10
N GLU A 359 4.32 -7.66 23.59
CA GLU A 359 3.34 -6.57 23.56
C GLU A 359 2.09 -6.91 22.72
N VAL A 360 2.21 -7.77 21.71
CA VAL A 360 1.06 -8.23 20.91
C VAL A 360 0.14 -9.13 21.73
N THR A 361 0.73 -9.94 22.61
CA THR A 361 0.03 -10.92 23.45
C THR A 361 -0.53 -10.27 24.71
N ASN A 362 0.22 -9.34 25.34
CA ASN A 362 -0.16 -8.68 26.59
C ASN A 362 -1.19 -7.55 26.43
N ASN A 363 -1.34 -6.94 25.24
CA ASN A 363 -2.34 -5.90 24.98
C ASN A 363 -3.81 -6.38 25.13
N LYS A 364 -4.05 -7.67 25.37
CA LYS A 364 -5.37 -8.18 25.78
C LYS A 364 -5.60 -8.15 27.28
N HIS A 365 -4.56 -8.23 28.10
CA HIS A 365 -4.69 -8.19 29.56
C HIS A 365 -4.92 -6.76 30.06
N THR A 366 -4.30 -5.76 29.45
CA THR A 366 -4.50 -4.35 29.81
C THR A 366 -5.83 -3.77 29.36
N ASN A 367 -6.45 -4.24 28.26
CA ASN A 367 -7.77 -3.74 27.85
C ASN A 367 -8.92 -4.18 28.79
N ASN A 368 -8.73 -5.21 29.62
CA ASN A 368 -9.69 -5.57 30.67
C ASN A 368 -9.42 -4.86 32.01
N SER A 369 -8.22 -4.30 32.21
CA SER A 369 -7.85 -3.54 33.41
C SER A 369 -8.05 -2.03 33.23
N ALA A 370 -7.80 -1.50 32.03
CA ALA A 370 -7.97 -0.07 31.73
C ALA A 370 -9.44 0.38 31.76
N CYS A 371 -10.41 -0.52 31.50
CA CYS A 371 -11.83 -0.25 31.75
C CYS A 371 -12.20 -0.22 33.24
N LYS A 372 -11.32 -0.64 34.16
CA LYS A 372 -11.53 -0.54 35.62
C LYS A 372 -10.70 0.56 36.27
N GLU A 373 -9.55 0.93 35.70
CA GLU A 373 -8.73 2.05 36.18
C GLU A 373 -9.27 3.40 35.70
N GLY A 374 -9.90 3.48 34.51
CA GLY A 374 -10.52 4.73 34.02
C GLY A 374 -11.72 5.22 34.82
N GLU A 375 -12.45 4.34 35.52
CA GLU A 375 -13.55 4.74 36.44
C GLU A 375 -13.03 5.16 37.82
N MET A 376 -11.81 4.75 38.20
CA MET A 376 -11.18 5.13 39.48
C MET A 376 -10.45 6.47 39.39
N ASP A 377 -9.79 6.78 38.27
CA ASP A 377 -9.06 8.04 38.11
C ASP A 377 -10.00 9.25 37.93
N GLU A 378 -11.15 9.10 37.26
CA GLU A 378 -12.16 10.17 37.15
C GLU A 378 -12.80 10.53 38.49
N THR A 379 -12.90 9.59 39.44
CA THR A 379 -13.48 9.86 40.77
C THR A 379 -12.47 10.48 41.76
N VAL A 380 -11.17 10.40 41.49
CA VAL A 380 -10.13 11.01 42.33
C VAL A 380 -9.81 12.45 41.87
N GLU A 381 -9.86 12.75 40.57
CA GLU A 381 -9.63 14.13 40.09
C GLU A 381 -10.80 15.10 40.38
N LEU A 382 -12.03 14.60 40.51
CA LEU A 382 -13.20 15.44 40.84
C LEU A 382 -13.30 15.83 42.33
N ASN A 383 -12.54 15.20 43.23
CA ASN A 383 -12.54 15.54 44.67
C ASN A 383 -11.33 16.39 45.10
N ALA A 384 -10.43 16.74 44.18
CA ALA A 384 -9.26 17.59 44.46
C ALA A 384 -9.45 19.06 44.07
N VAL A 385 -10.65 19.46 43.60
CA VAL A 385 -10.98 20.84 43.18
C VAL A 385 -12.29 21.34 43.83
N ALA A 386 -12.59 20.90 45.05
CA ALA A 386 -13.69 21.46 45.85
C ALA A 386 -13.17 22.05 47.17
#